data_AF-A0A957L3N8-F1
#
_entry.id   AF-A0A957L3N8-F1
#
_cell.length_a   1.000
_cell.length_b   1.000
_cell.length_c   1.000
_cell.angle_alpha   90.00
_cell.angle_beta   90.00
_cell.angle_gamma   90.00
#
_symmetry.space_group_name_H-M   'P 1'
#
loop_
_entity.id
_entity.type
_entity.pdbx_description
1 polymer ?
#
loop_
_entity_poly.entity_id
_entity_poly.type
_entity_poly.pdbx_seq_one_letter_code
_entity_poly.pdbx_strand_id
1 'polypeptide(L)'
;PRMYNDQLYILESGEGSLSTVNLRQGTWQHIIKLPGFTRGIDFVGPLAFIGLSQVRESAVFSGIPLVERLEERTCGVWVVNIQTGQTIGFIRFESGVREIFAVQVLPNTRFPEMLEWNHEQLGRAYVLPDEALKDVAQN
;
A
#
# COMPACT_ATOMS: atom_id res chain seq x y z
N PRO A 1 7.45 2.90 3.19
CA PRO A 1 8.28 3.45 2.08
C PRO A 1 8.37 2.39 0.98
N ARG A 2 8.47 2.79 -0.29
CA ARG A 2 8.63 1.86 -1.42
C ARG A 2 9.52 2.49 -2.48
N MET A 3 10.53 1.75 -2.94
CA MET A 3 11.28 2.10 -4.15
C MET A 3 10.51 1.62 -5.37
N TYR A 4 10.34 2.48 -6.36
CA TYR A 4 9.71 2.14 -7.63
C TYR A 4 10.26 3.06 -8.72
N ASN A 5 10.71 2.51 -9.86
CA ASN A 5 11.33 3.26 -10.96
C ASN A 5 12.41 4.27 -10.49
N ASP A 6 13.36 3.80 -9.68
CA ASP A 6 14.47 4.60 -9.11
C ASP A 6 14.03 5.80 -8.24
N GLN A 7 12.75 5.87 -7.87
CA GLN A 7 12.20 6.90 -7.01
C GLN A 7 11.72 6.28 -5.68
N LEU A 8 12.11 6.90 -4.56
CA LEU A 8 11.57 6.56 -3.26
C LEU A 8 10.23 7.25 -3.05
N TYR A 9 9.19 6.48 -2.76
CA TYR A 9 7.87 6.94 -2.38
C TYR A 9 7.63 6.68 -0.89
N ILE A 10 7.01 7.66 -0.23
CA ILE A 10 6.62 7.58 1.18
C ILE A 10 5.14 7.92 1.35
N LEU A 11 4.55 7.31 2.36
CA LEU A 11 3.22 7.63 2.83
C LEU A 11 3.36 8.36 4.17
N GLU A 12 2.84 9.57 4.27
CA GLU A 12 2.82 10.32 5.52
C GLU A 12 1.43 10.15 6.14
N SER A 13 1.26 9.10 6.93
CA SER A 13 -0.08 8.67 7.36
C SER A 13 -0.84 9.72 8.16
N GLY A 14 -0.14 10.55 8.96
CA GLY A 14 -0.76 11.66 9.70
C GLY A 14 -1.18 12.83 8.82
N GLU A 15 -0.62 12.97 7.62
CA GLU A 15 -1.05 13.94 6.60
C GLU A 15 -2.05 13.33 5.62
N GLY A 16 -2.11 12.01 5.56
CA GLY A 16 -2.84 11.26 4.54
C GLY A 16 -2.27 11.48 3.13
N SER A 17 -0.96 11.69 2.98
CA SER A 17 -0.33 11.98 1.68
C SER A 17 0.50 10.84 1.12
N LEU A 18 0.68 10.88 -0.20
CA LEU A 18 1.76 10.23 -0.94
C LEU A 18 2.77 11.29 -1.37
N SER A 19 4.06 11.01 -1.17
CA SER A 19 5.16 11.92 -1.50
C SER A 19 6.33 11.17 -2.14
N THR A 20 7.12 11.89 -2.94
CA THR A 20 8.43 11.44 -3.44
C THR A 20 9.55 12.04 -2.60
N VAL A 21 10.65 11.30 -2.43
CA VAL A 21 11.82 11.75 -1.67
C VAL A 21 13.00 12.02 -2.60
N ASN A 22 13.62 13.18 -2.45
CA ASN A 22 14.94 13.47 -3.00
C ASN A 22 16.01 13.02 -1.99
N LEU A 23 16.60 11.86 -2.23
CA LEU A 23 17.60 11.27 -1.33
C LEU A 23 18.89 12.10 -1.21
N ARG A 24 19.27 12.88 -2.24
CA ARG A 24 20.47 13.71 -2.18
C ARG A 24 20.29 14.93 -1.30
N GLN A 25 19.09 15.52 -1.34
CA GLN A 25 18.76 16.73 -0.59
C GLN A 25 18.13 16.43 0.78
N GLY A 26 17.69 15.20 1.03
CA GLY A 26 16.96 14.84 2.25
C GLY A 26 15.58 15.49 2.34
N THR A 27 15.00 15.87 1.19
CA THR A 27 13.70 16.55 1.10
C THR A 27 12.65 15.64 0.48
N TRP A 28 11.37 15.96 0.65
CA TRP A 28 10.27 15.29 -0.03
C TRP A 28 9.25 16.27 -0.56
N GLN A 29 8.45 15.84 -1.53
CA GLN A 29 7.41 16.63 -2.16
C GLN A 29 6.11 15.83 -2.24
N HIS A 30 5.00 16.45 -1.84
CA HIS A 30 3.69 15.85 -1.92
C HIS A 30 3.26 15.68 -3.38
N ILE A 31 2.82 14.48 -3.73
CA ILE A 31 2.10 14.21 -4.98
C ILE A 31 0.61 14.52 -4.79
N ILE A 32 0.02 13.96 -3.73
CA ILE A 32 -1.41 14.09 -3.45
C ILE A 32 -1.68 13.90 -1.95
N LYS A 33 -2.74 14.54 -1.46
CA LYS A 33 -3.37 14.20 -0.18
C LYS A 33 -4.66 13.40 -0.42
N LEU A 34 -4.85 12.35 0.34
CA LEU A 34 -5.95 11.41 0.27
C LEU A 34 -6.85 11.51 1.51
N PRO A 35 -8.11 11.04 1.43
CA PRO A 35 -9.10 11.22 2.49
C PRO A 35 -9.02 10.14 3.59
N GLY A 36 -7.83 9.76 4.04
CA GLY A 36 -7.67 8.76 5.11
C GLY A 36 -6.21 8.51 5.50
N PHE A 37 -5.98 7.69 6.53
CA PHE A 37 -4.62 7.33 6.95
C PHE A 37 -3.99 6.46 5.89
N THR A 38 -3.00 6.99 5.17
CA THR A 38 -2.32 6.25 4.11
C THR A 38 -1.50 5.10 4.69
N ARG A 39 -1.70 3.90 4.13
CA ARG A 39 -1.11 2.63 4.58
C ARG A 39 -0.94 1.69 3.40
N GLY A 40 0.23 1.06 3.29
CA GLY A 40 0.51 0.15 2.18
C GLY A 40 0.54 0.86 0.82
N ILE A 41 1.52 0.53 0.00
CA ILE A 41 1.59 1.02 -1.37
C ILE A 41 2.26 -0.01 -2.26
N ASP A 42 1.68 -0.17 -3.44
CA ASP A 42 2.30 -0.90 -4.54
C ASP A 42 1.87 -0.32 -5.89
N PHE A 43 2.53 -0.73 -6.98
CA PHE A 43 2.48 -0.01 -8.25
C PHE A 43 2.24 -0.92 -9.47
N VAL A 44 1.57 -0.35 -10.49
CA VAL A 44 1.49 -0.90 -11.86
C VAL A 44 1.62 0.24 -12.86
N GLY A 45 2.74 0.28 -13.58
CA GLY A 45 3.02 1.38 -14.52
C GLY A 45 2.97 2.74 -13.79
N PRO A 46 2.18 3.73 -14.25
CA PRO A 46 2.05 5.02 -13.57
C PRO A 46 1.07 5.01 -12.39
N LEU A 47 0.45 3.87 -12.07
CA LEU A 47 -0.60 3.77 -11.05
C LEU A 47 -0.03 3.32 -9.72
N ALA A 48 -0.27 4.10 -8.67
CA ALA A 48 -0.06 3.73 -7.28
C ALA A 48 -1.38 3.26 -6.66
N PHE A 49 -1.37 2.09 -6.03
CA PHE A 49 -2.46 1.55 -5.24
C PHE A 49 -2.14 1.76 -3.77
N ILE A 50 -2.95 2.55 -3.09
CA ILE A 50 -2.67 3.04 -1.74
C ILE A 50 -3.83 2.64 -0.83
N GLY A 51 -3.53 1.93 0.25
CA GLY A 51 -4.52 1.61 1.26
C GLY A 51 -4.79 2.84 2.14
N LEU A 52 -6.05 3.04 2.51
CA LEU A 52 -6.48 4.01 3.48
C LEU A 52 -7.11 3.27 4.67
N SER A 53 -6.76 3.69 5.87
CA SER A 53 -7.43 3.29 7.12
C SER A 53 -8.22 4.45 7.68
N GLN A 54 -9.27 4.13 8.44
CA GLN A 54 -9.99 5.12 9.24
C GLN A 54 -9.09 5.68 10.34
N VAL A 55 -9.25 6.97 10.63
CA VAL A 55 -8.68 7.51 11.87
C VAL A 55 -9.48 7.00 13.05
N ARG A 56 -8.81 6.44 14.07
CA ARG A 56 -9.45 6.21 15.37
C ARG A 56 -9.41 7.51 16.16
N GLU A 57 -10.55 8.04 16.55
CA GLU A 57 -10.60 9.10 17.56
C GLU A 57 -10.19 8.48 18.90
N SER A 58 -8.96 8.73 19.32
CA SER A 58 -8.54 8.56 20.71
C SER A 58 -7.77 9.81 21.12
N ALA A 59 -7.67 10.06 22.43
CA ALA A 59 -7.01 11.25 22.99
C ALA A 59 -5.54 11.43 22.55
N VAL A 60 -4.93 10.41 21.93
CA VAL A 60 -3.55 10.42 21.41
C VAL A 60 -3.46 11.04 20.00
N PHE A 61 -4.58 11.10 19.26
CA PHE A 61 -4.61 11.57 17.87
C PHE A 61 -5.19 12.99 17.71
N SER A 62 -5.34 13.74 18.81
CA SER A 62 -5.70 15.17 18.76
C SER A 62 -4.56 15.99 18.14
N GLY A 63 -4.90 16.90 17.22
CA GLY A 63 -3.92 17.78 16.54
C GLY A 63 -3.23 17.19 15.30
N ILE A 64 -3.73 16.07 14.75
CA ILE A 64 -3.25 15.55 13.47
C ILE A 64 -3.94 16.27 12.31
N PRO A 65 -3.20 16.88 11.36
CA PRO A 65 -3.79 17.68 10.27
C PRO A 65 -4.82 16.94 9.43
N LEU A 66 -4.67 15.63 9.26
CA LEU A 66 -5.66 14.80 8.57
C LEU A 66 -7.00 14.72 9.31
N VAL A 67 -6.99 14.64 10.65
CA VAL A 67 -8.21 14.56 11.48
C VAL A 67 -8.97 15.88 11.42
N GLU A 68 -8.26 17.00 11.45
CA GLU A 68 -8.87 18.33 11.38
C GLU A 68 -9.48 18.62 10.00
N ARG A 69 -8.94 18.00 8.94
CA ARG A 69 -9.38 18.22 7.57
C ARG A 69 -10.56 17.33 7.14
N LEU A 70 -10.77 16.19 7.78
CA LEU A 70 -11.73 15.18 7.29
C LEU A 70 -12.90 15.00 8.24
N GLU A 71 -14.11 15.22 7.71
CA GLU A 71 -15.37 14.88 8.39
C GLU A 71 -15.68 13.37 8.28
N GLU A 72 -15.29 12.73 7.17
CA GLU A 72 -15.54 11.32 6.90
C GLU A 72 -14.30 10.43 7.12
N ARG A 73 -14.50 9.32 7.81
CA ARG A 73 -13.46 8.31 8.08
C ARG A 73 -13.45 7.27 6.95
N THR A 74 -12.51 7.40 6.03
CA THR A 74 -12.43 6.51 4.86
C THR A 74 -11.52 5.30 5.10
N CYS A 75 -11.97 4.12 4.68
CA CYS A 75 -11.16 2.91 4.56
C CYS A 75 -11.33 2.30 3.16
N GLY A 76 -10.25 1.82 2.57
CA GLY A 76 -10.27 1.18 1.25
C GLY A 76 -9.01 1.44 0.44
N VAL A 77 -9.04 1.21 -0.87
CA VAL A 77 -7.88 1.32 -1.76
C VAL A 77 -8.11 2.43 -2.78
N TRP A 78 -7.20 3.40 -2.82
CA TRP A 78 -7.20 4.51 -3.77
C TRP A 78 -6.16 4.25 -4.86
N VAL A 79 -6.53 4.56 -6.10
CA VAL A 79 -5.64 4.46 -7.26
C VAL A 79 -5.28 5.87 -7.71
N VAL A 80 -3.98 6.18 -7.69
CA VAL A 80 -3.44 7.49 -8.04
C VAL A 80 -2.51 7.34 -9.24
N ASN A 81 -2.65 8.19 -10.25
CA ASN A 81 -1.63 8.33 -11.28
C ASN A 81 -0.50 9.21 -10.73
N ILE A 82 0.69 8.66 -10.57
CA ILE A 82 1.83 9.32 -9.92
C ILE A 82 2.51 10.39 -10.79
N GLN A 83 2.22 10.42 -12.09
CA GLN A 83 2.73 11.44 -13.00
C GLN A 83 1.87 12.70 -12.96
N THR A 84 0.55 12.55 -12.81
CA THR A 84 -0.40 13.68 -12.79
C THR A 84 -0.86 14.08 -11.38
N GLY A 85 -0.65 13.21 -10.39
CA GLY A 85 -1.14 13.37 -9.03
C GLY A 85 -2.66 13.22 -8.91
N GLN A 86 -3.34 12.67 -9.93
CA GLN A 86 -4.80 12.53 -9.93
C GLN A 86 -5.26 11.18 -9.38
N THR A 87 -6.32 11.19 -8.59
CA THR A 87 -7.07 9.97 -8.23
C THR A 87 -7.82 9.46 -9.46
N ILE A 88 -7.50 8.24 -9.90
CA ILE A 88 -8.13 7.58 -11.05
C ILE A 88 -9.40 6.83 -10.63
N GLY A 89 -9.42 6.30 -9.40
CA GLY A 89 -10.55 5.58 -8.86
C GLY A 89 -10.26 5.07 -7.45
N PHE A 90 -11.26 4.42 -6.84
CA PHE A 90 -11.11 3.85 -5.51
C PHE A 90 -12.12 2.71 -5.27
N ILE A 91 -11.80 1.87 -4.28
CA ILE A 91 -12.73 0.96 -3.64
C ILE A 91 -12.82 1.38 -2.19
N ARG A 92 -14.04 1.60 -1.68
CA ARG A 92 -14.29 2.00 -0.30
C ARG A 92 -15.02 0.90 0.45
N PHE A 93 -14.57 0.61 1.66
CA PHE A 93 -15.31 -0.22 2.61
C PHE A 93 -16.29 0.66 3.37
N GLU A 94 -17.59 0.37 3.25
CA GLU A 94 -18.63 1.09 3.99
C GLU A 94 -18.89 0.48 5.37
N SER A 95 -18.51 -0.78 5.58
CA SER A 95 -18.58 -1.47 6.87
C SER A 95 -17.59 -2.64 6.96
N GLY A 96 -17.44 -3.23 8.15
CA GLY A 96 -16.60 -4.41 8.40
C GLY A 96 -15.11 -4.11 8.52
N VAL A 97 -14.51 -3.56 7.46
CA VAL A 97 -13.06 -3.28 7.39
C VAL A 97 -12.81 -1.80 7.67
N ARG A 98 -12.00 -1.53 8.71
CA ARG A 98 -11.65 -0.15 9.11
C ARG A 98 -10.18 0.17 8.93
N GLU A 99 -9.34 -0.85 8.79
CA GLU A 99 -7.89 -0.71 8.72
C GLU A 99 -7.32 -1.60 7.61
N ILE A 100 -6.39 -1.03 6.86
CA ILE A 100 -5.56 -1.71 5.87
C ILE A 100 -4.12 -1.49 6.30
N PHE A 101 -3.35 -2.56 6.40
CA PHE A 101 -1.94 -2.49 6.80
C PHE A 101 -1.00 -2.49 5.59
N ALA A 102 -1.35 -3.25 4.56
CA ALA A 102 -0.55 -3.42 3.37
C ALA A 102 -1.43 -3.52 2.12
N VAL A 103 -0.85 -3.10 0.99
CA VAL A 103 -1.40 -3.29 -0.34
C VAL A 103 -0.27 -3.90 -1.18
N GLN A 104 -0.60 -4.95 -1.93
CA GLN A 104 0.33 -5.63 -2.82
C GLN A 104 -0.43 -5.99 -4.09
N VAL A 105 0.20 -5.72 -5.23
CA VAL A 105 -0.28 -6.14 -6.54
C VAL A 105 0.32 -7.50 -6.86
N LEU A 106 -0.52 -8.40 -7.38
CA LEU A 106 -0.12 -9.71 -7.87
C LEU A 106 -0.23 -9.73 -9.40
N PRO A 107 0.85 -9.39 -10.14
CA PRO A 107 0.80 -9.33 -11.58
C PRO A 107 0.58 -10.71 -12.18
N ASN A 108 -0.18 -10.78 -13.27
CA ASN A 108 -0.47 -12.02 -14.00
C ASN A 108 -1.14 -13.14 -13.16
N THR A 109 -1.69 -12.81 -11.99
CA THR A 109 -2.40 -13.76 -11.12
C THR A 109 -3.91 -13.70 -11.35
N ARG A 110 -4.56 -14.86 -11.37
CA ARG A 110 -6.02 -14.98 -11.43
C ARG A 110 -6.47 -15.92 -10.32
N PHE A 111 -7.60 -15.61 -9.68
CA PHE A 111 -8.20 -16.40 -8.59
C PHE A 111 -7.22 -16.72 -7.45
N PRO A 112 -6.63 -15.69 -6.79
CA PRO A 112 -5.78 -15.93 -5.63
C PRO A 112 -6.60 -16.57 -4.50
N GLU A 113 -6.03 -17.57 -3.85
CA GLU A 113 -6.64 -18.26 -2.72
C GLU A 113 -5.78 -18.05 -1.47
N MET A 114 -6.44 -17.83 -0.33
CA MET A 114 -5.79 -17.79 0.97
C MET A 114 -5.90 -19.17 1.60
N LEU A 115 -4.76 -19.82 1.79
CA LEU A 115 -4.72 -21.13 2.45
C LEU A 115 -4.75 -20.95 3.97
N GLU A 116 -5.54 -21.78 4.63
CA GLU A 116 -5.53 -21.91 6.08
C GLU A 116 -4.20 -22.49 6.57
N TRP A 117 -3.79 -22.14 7.78
CA TRP A 117 -2.48 -22.54 8.33
C TRP A 117 -2.23 -24.06 8.34
N ASN A 118 -3.29 -24.86 8.47
CA ASN A 118 -3.25 -26.31 8.51
C ASN A 118 -3.48 -26.98 7.15
N HIS A 119 -3.51 -26.22 6.05
CA HIS A 119 -3.76 -26.78 4.72
C HIS A 119 -2.59 -27.67 4.28
N GLU A 120 -2.85 -28.89 3.80
CA GLU A 120 -1.81 -29.88 3.47
C GLU A 120 -0.76 -29.35 2.46
N GLN A 121 -1.21 -28.49 1.53
CA GLN A 121 -0.32 -27.89 0.53
C GLN A 121 0.76 -26.97 1.12
N LEU A 122 0.52 -26.35 2.29
CA LEU A 122 1.54 -25.53 2.95
C LEU A 122 2.77 -26.36 3.35
N GLY A 123 2.57 -27.61 3.79
CA GLY A 123 3.68 -28.51 4.14
C GLY A 123 4.54 -28.94 2.95
N ARG A 124 4.11 -28.63 1.72
CA ARG A 124 4.78 -28.99 0.47
C ARG A 124 5.25 -27.76 -0.31
N ALA A 125 4.96 -26.56 0.18
CA ALA A 125 5.40 -25.30 -0.41
C ALA A 125 6.72 -24.87 0.24
N TYR A 126 7.79 -24.86 -0.56
CA TYR A 126 9.10 -24.37 -0.14
C TYR A 126 9.63 -23.39 -1.18
N VAL A 127 10.24 -22.31 -0.71
CA VAL A 127 10.95 -21.36 -1.57
C VAL A 127 12.43 -21.71 -1.46
N LEU A 128 13.04 -22.04 -2.59
CA LEU A 128 14.48 -22.24 -2.68
C LEU A 128 15.15 -20.94 -3.11
N PRO A 129 16.31 -20.57 -2.55
CA PRO A 129 17.15 -19.52 -3.12
C PRO A 129 17.52 -19.83 -4.57
N ASP A 130 17.73 -18.80 -5.39
CA ASP A 130 18.10 -18.95 -6.79
C ASP A 130 19.38 -19.79 -6.97
N GLU A 131 20.29 -19.74 -6.00
CA GLU A 131 21.50 -20.56 -5.99
C GLU A 131 21.17 -22.05 -5.89
N ALA A 132 20.20 -22.43 -5.05
CA ALA A 132 19.81 -23.82 -4.85
C ALA A 132 18.98 -24.37 -6.02
N LEU A 133 18.30 -23.51 -6.78
CA LEU A 133 17.57 -23.90 -7.99
C LEU A 133 18.49 -24.42 -9.11
N LYS A 134 19.77 -24.05 -9.10
CA LYS A 134 20.76 -24.52 -10.11
C LYS A 134 21.05 -26.01 -10.01
N ASP A 135 20.89 -26.58 -8.81
CA ASP A 135 21.19 -27.99 -8.52
C ASP A 135 19.94 -28.89 -8.64
N VAL A 136 18.77 -28.31 -8.94
CA VAL A 136 17.54 -29.07 -9.18
C VAL A 136 17.60 -29.67 -10.57
N ALA A 137 17.46 -30.99 -10.67
CA ALA A 137 17.46 -31.71 -11.94
C ALA A 137 16.40 -31.13 -12.88
N GLN A 138 16.85 -30.59 -14.03
CA GLN A 138 15.96 -30.20 -15.11
C GLN A 138 15.51 -31.47 -15.84
N ASN A 139 14.26 -31.86 -15.64
CA ASN A 139 13.60 -32.89 -16.44
C ASN A 139 13.00 -32.27 -17.71
#